data_AF-A0A3E1NGG5-F1
#
_entry.id   AF-A0A3E1NGG5-F1
#
_cell.length_a   1.000
_cell.length_b   1.000
_cell.length_c   1.000
_cell.angle_alpha   90.00
_cell.angle_beta   90.00
_cell.angle_gamma   90.00
#
_symmetry.space_group_name_H-M   'P 1'
#
loop_
_entity.id
_entity.type
_entity.pdbx_description
1 polymer ?
#
loop_
_entity_poly.entity_id
_entity_poly.type
_entity_poly.pdbx_seq_one_letter_code
_entity_poly.pdbx_strand_id
1 'polypeptide(L)'
;MFSILNRLDRTLRVINWNPGGHTQARKHRHNRPLRSVADQPIHFIHSIVKQGNRTYIYAAFINTITMAVKTGSTQQNVVLYANGHPTLLATYTSRYTWIYSDLGSGADMDVTIYRPVAPAGYYIVGDYAQGNFTAPVNNSLIVSVVNQDPAYPVIAAPASWQQVWNDADSGGDYDGAIWRAVAPTGYASLGCVGTLGYDPPVIKNYACIRQDLIANGSVGNLIWSDSGSDATEDISLYLLNNVQGAFAAQANYDPYRGPAFQLAGGFPGHSS
;
A
#
# COMPACT_ATOMS: atom_id res chain seq x y z
N MET A 1 36.89 -8.22 -14.44
CA MET A 1 35.45 -7.94 -14.65
C MET A 1 34.75 -8.48 -13.40
N PHE A 2 34.35 -7.73 -12.38
CA PHE A 2 34.11 -6.31 -12.19
C PHE A 2 34.93 -5.76 -11.00
N SER A 3 35.55 -4.62 -11.25
CA SER A 3 36.26 -3.77 -10.31
C SER A 3 35.37 -2.60 -9.89
N ILE A 4 35.78 -1.92 -8.81
CA ILE A 4 35.34 -0.59 -8.34
C ILE A 4 34.23 -0.65 -7.28
N LEU A 5 34.64 -0.63 -6.01
CA LEU A 5 33.99 0.12 -4.92
C LEU A 5 34.88 0.08 -3.65
N ASN A 6 36.16 0.42 -3.80
CA ASN A 6 37.05 0.67 -2.67
C ASN A 6 37.90 1.90 -2.97
N ARG A 7 37.37 3.08 -2.64
CA ARG A 7 38.07 4.35 -2.35
C ARG A 7 37.04 5.48 -2.28
N LEU A 8 36.26 5.52 -1.20
CA LEU A 8 35.69 6.76 -0.67
C LEU A 8 36.23 6.95 0.74
N ASP A 9 37.56 7.07 0.82
CA ASP A 9 38.20 7.69 1.96
C ASP A 9 38.87 8.97 1.45
N ARG A 10 38.19 10.10 1.70
CA ARG A 10 38.78 11.39 2.13
C ARG A 10 37.75 12.52 2.05
N THR A 11 37.46 13.08 3.22
CA THR A 11 36.91 14.43 3.47
C THR A 11 35.41 14.66 3.21
N LEU A 12 34.56 14.05 4.04
CA LEU A 12 33.34 14.73 4.48
C LEU A 12 33.76 15.92 5.37
N ARG A 13 33.89 17.11 4.79
CA ARG A 13 33.90 18.34 5.58
C ARG A 13 32.44 18.66 5.92
N VAL A 14 32.06 18.46 7.17
CA VAL A 14 30.87 19.09 7.73
C VAL A 14 31.10 20.60 7.61
N ILE A 15 30.41 21.24 6.67
CA ILE A 15 30.38 22.70 6.62
C ILE A 15 29.38 23.11 7.71
N ASN A 16 29.90 23.48 8.87
CA ASN A 16 29.10 24.21 9.86
C ASN A 16 28.62 25.50 9.19
N TRP A 17 27.31 25.59 8.93
CA TRP A 17 26.71 26.82 8.44
C TRP A 17 26.51 27.77 9.63
N ASN A 18 27.17 28.92 9.57
CA ASN A 18 27.02 30.01 10.53
C ASN A 18 25.98 31.01 9.98
N PRO A 19 24.87 31.30 10.67
CA PRO A 19 23.85 32.21 10.18
C PRO A 19 24.29 33.66 10.45
N GLY A 20 25.20 34.18 9.64
CA GLY A 20 25.66 35.56 9.78
C GLY A 20 26.79 35.88 8.83
N GLY A 21 26.47 36.35 7.63
CA GLY A 21 27.49 36.75 6.66
C GLY A 21 26.92 37.18 5.33
N HIS A 22 26.51 38.43 5.23
CA HIS A 22 26.22 39.10 3.96
C HIS A 22 27.42 38.97 3.01
N THR A 23 27.22 38.44 1.80
CA THR A 23 28.13 38.66 0.68
C THR A 23 27.38 38.75 -0.64
N GLN A 24 27.81 39.72 -1.44
CA GLN A 24 27.12 40.34 -2.57
C GLN A 24 27.02 39.43 -3.79
N ALA A 25 25.85 39.42 -4.43
CA ALA A 25 25.61 38.79 -5.72
C ALA A 25 26.23 39.63 -6.86
N ARG A 26 27.23 39.09 -7.54
CA ARG A 26 27.77 39.67 -8.78
C ARG A 26 26.86 39.26 -9.94
N LYS A 27 26.10 40.23 -10.49
CA LYS A 27 25.22 40.05 -11.64
C LYS A 27 26.01 39.66 -12.90
N HIS A 28 25.80 38.45 -13.41
CA HIS A 28 25.99 38.16 -14.83
C HIS A 28 24.61 38.11 -15.51
N ARG A 29 24.38 39.06 -16.42
CA ARG A 29 23.19 39.15 -17.27
C ARG A 29 23.08 37.89 -18.12
N HIS A 30 21.94 37.21 -18.11
CA HIS A 30 21.26 36.64 -19.29
C HIS A 30 19.78 36.38 -18.93
N ASN A 31 18.87 37.01 -19.68
CA ASN A 31 17.41 36.97 -19.52
C ASN A 31 16.84 35.60 -19.93
N ARG A 32 16.26 34.84 -19.00
CA ARG A 32 15.08 33.98 -19.20
C ARG A 32 14.29 33.86 -17.90
N PRO A 33 12.94 33.85 -17.92
CA PRO A 33 12.14 33.80 -16.71
C PRO A 33 12.14 32.37 -16.15
N LEU A 34 12.64 32.19 -14.93
CA LEU A 34 12.46 30.96 -14.16
C LEU A 34 11.02 30.95 -13.61
N ARG A 35 10.24 29.93 -14.00
CA ARG A 35 8.94 29.65 -13.35
C ARG A 35 9.19 29.28 -11.90
N SER A 36 8.41 29.87 -10.99
CA SER A 36 8.42 29.59 -9.57
C SER A 36 8.03 28.13 -9.32
N VAL A 37 8.98 27.31 -8.86
CA VAL A 37 8.67 26.07 -8.14
C VAL A 37 8.60 26.46 -6.67
N ALA A 38 7.45 26.19 -6.07
CA ALA A 38 7.08 26.56 -4.71
C ALA A 38 8.08 26.04 -3.67
N ASP A 39 8.22 26.82 -2.60
CA ASP A 39 9.00 26.54 -1.40
C ASP A 39 8.78 25.11 -0.88
N GLN A 40 9.83 24.30 -0.93
CA GLN A 40 10.05 23.16 -0.03
C GLN A 40 11.52 23.26 0.41
N PRO A 41 11.87 23.02 1.69
CA PRO A 41 13.25 23.08 2.15
C PRO A 41 14.03 21.88 1.61
N ILE A 42 14.57 21.99 0.40
CA ILE A 42 15.37 20.93 -0.21
C ILE A 42 16.79 21.03 0.36
N HIS A 43 17.15 20.12 1.26
CA HIS A 43 18.53 19.93 1.68
C HIS A 43 19.31 19.22 0.56
N PHE A 44 19.93 19.99 -0.34
CA PHE A 44 20.84 19.45 -1.35
C PHE A 44 22.22 19.16 -0.75
N ILE A 45 22.70 17.92 -0.84
CA ILE A 45 24.15 17.69 -0.88
C ILE A 45 24.58 17.78 -2.33
N HIS A 46 25.25 18.86 -2.71
CA HIS A 46 25.96 18.93 -3.99
C HIS A 46 27.26 18.16 -3.87
N SER A 47 27.41 17.04 -4.57
CA SER A 47 28.76 16.53 -4.85
C SER A 47 29.27 17.21 -6.11
N ILE A 48 30.31 18.02 -5.97
CA ILE A 48 31.03 18.63 -7.10
C ILE A 48 32.12 17.66 -7.55
N VAL A 49 32.00 17.13 -8.77
CA VAL A 49 33.01 16.26 -9.38
C VAL A 49 33.67 17.02 -10.52
N LYS A 50 35.01 17.11 -10.51
CA LYS A 50 35.78 17.62 -11.65
C LYS A 50 36.30 16.46 -12.50
N GLN A 51 35.98 16.46 -13.79
CA GLN A 51 36.60 15.60 -14.80
C GLN A 51 37.22 16.49 -15.88
N GLY A 52 38.56 16.57 -15.90
CA GLY A 52 39.29 17.50 -16.76
C GLY A 52 38.90 18.95 -16.48
N ASN A 53 38.57 19.71 -17.53
CA ASN A 53 38.15 21.12 -17.42
C ASN A 53 36.64 21.31 -17.17
N ARG A 54 35.90 20.23 -16.93
CA ARG A 54 34.45 20.25 -16.71
C ARG A 54 34.11 20.01 -15.24
N THR A 55 33.18 20.81 -14.73
CA THR A 55 32.62 20.67 -13.38
C THR A 55 31.23 20.06 -13.50
N TYR A 56 31.00 18.95 -12.81
CA TYR A 56 29.71 18.26 -12.73
C TYR A 56 29.13 18.48 -11.33
N ILE A 57 27.88 18.96 -11.27
CA ILE A 57 27.11 19.08 -10.03
C ILE A 57 26.11 17.94 -10.04
N TYR A 58 26.28 16.98 -9.13
CA TYR A 58 25.27 15.97 -8.89
C TYR A 58 24.41 16.43 -7.71
N ALA A 59 23.11 16.51 -7.92
CA ALA A 59 22.14 16.59 -6.84
C ALA A 59 21.74 15.16 -6.50
N ALA A 60 22.14 14.67 -5.32
CA ALA A 60 21.55 13.47 -4.75
C ALA A 60 20.38 13.91 -3.86
N PHE A 61 19.18 13.42 -4.14
CA PHE A 61 18.04 13.56 -3.23
C PHE A 61 18.25 12.59 -2.08
N ILE A 62 18.76 13.10 -0.97
CA ILE A 62 18.86 12.32 0.27
C ILE A 62 17.62 12.66 1.08
N ASN A 63 16.59 11.80 0.99
CA ASN A 63 15.37 11.96 1.79
C ASN A 63 15.54 11.45 3.23
N THR A 64 16.63 10.72 3.49
CA THR A 64 16.95 10.11 4.78
C THR A 64 18.39 10.38 5.20
N ILE A 65 18.59 10.87 6.40
CA ILE A 65 19.91 11.02 7.02
C ILE A 65 20.01 9.97 8.11
N THR A 66 20.91 8.99 7.95
CA THR A 66 21.22 8.04 9.02
C THR A 66 22.33 8.62 9.89
N MET A 67 22.05 8.76 11.19
CA MET A 67 23.03 9.20 12.20
C MET A 67 23.28 8.05 13.18
N ALA A 68 24.53 7.79 13.52
CA ALA A 68 24.86 6.89 14.61
C ALA A 68 24.88 7.69 15.93
N VAL A 69 23.99 7.36 16.87
CA VAL A 69 23.97 7.89 18.22
C VAL A 69 24.58 6.85 19.15
N LYS A 70 25.61 7.24 19.91
CA LYS A 70 26.26 6.37 20.90
C LYS A 70 25.96 6.86 22.31
N THR A 71 25.42 5.99 23.15
CA THR A 71 25.15 6.23 24.58
C THR A 71 25.79 5.11 25.39
N GLY A 72 26.91 5.41 26.06
CA GLY A 72 27.72 4.41 26.76
C GLY A 72 28.32 3.38 25.80
N SER A 73 28.10 2.08 26.07
CA SER A 73 28.52 0.96 25.20
C SER A 73 27.58 0.70 24.02
N THR A 74 26.42 1.35 23.97
CA THR A 74 25.37 1.08 22.98
C THR A 74 25.45 2.08 21.82
N GLN A 75 25.39 1.58 20.58
CA GLN A 75 25.29 2.40 19.37
C GLN A 75 23.95 2.10 18.68
N GLN A 76 23.20 3.15 18.36
CA GLN A 76 21.95 3.07 17.61
C GLN A 76 22.06 3.90 16.33
N ASN A 77 21.51 3.39 15.24
CA ASN A 77 21.36 4.16 14.01
C ASN A 77 19.97 4.81 14.01
N VAL A 78 19.94 6.13 14.05
CA VAL A 78 18.73 6.95 13.97
C VAL A 78 18.59 7.42 12.53
N VAL A 79 17.47 7.09 11.87
CA VAL A 79 17.17 7.57 10.52
C VAL A 79 16.24 8.77 10.64
N LEU A 80 16.70 9.94 10.19
CA LEU A 80 15.93 11.16 10.11
C LEU A 80 15.40 11.33 8.68
N TYR A 81 14.10 11.51 8.53
CA TYR A 81 13.47 11.75 7.24
C TYR A 81 13.26 13.24 7.03
N ALA A 82 13.71 13.79 5.90
CA ALA A 82 13.61 15.22 5.60
C ALA A 82 12.15 15.74 5.63
N ASN A 83 11.20 14.87 5.29
CA ASN A 83 9.77 15.18 5.29
C ASN A 83 9.03 14.65 6.54
N GLY A 84 9.74 14.09 7.52
CA GLY A 84 9.14 13.31 8.61
C GLY A 84 8.99 11.83 8.26
N HIS A 85 8.71 11.00 9.27
CA HIS A 85 8.65 9.54 9.09
C HIS A 85 7.52 9.14 8.12
N PRO A 86 7.77 8.19 7.19
CA PRO A 86 6.71 7.60 6.37
C PRO A 86 5.64 7.02 7.28
N THR A 87 4.41 7.49 7.11
CA THR A 87 3.30 7.14 8.00
C THR A 87 2.13 6.64 7.18
N LEU A 88 1.61 5.47 7.56
CA LEU A 88 0.36 4.92 7.04
C LEU A 88 -0.80 5.56 7.80
N LEU A 89 -1.74 6.14 7.05
CA LEU A 89 -3.00 6.64 7.59
C LEU A 89 -4.12 5.70 7.19
N ALA A 90 -5.06 5.48 8.10
CA ALA A 90 -6.26 4.69 7.88
C ALA A 90 -7.50 5.56 8.05
N THR A 91 -8.47 5.39 7.18
CA THR A 91 -9.80 5.98 7.27
C THR A 91 -10.81 5.07 6.58
N TYR A 92 -12.05 5.52 6.43
CA TYR A 92 -13.12 4.72 5.86
C TYR A 92 -13.83 5.44 4.71
N THR A 93 -14.39 4.66 3.79
CA THR A 93 -15.29 5.15 2.75
C THR A 93 -16.62 4.40 2.80
N SER A 94 -17.71 5.12 2.54
CA SER A 94 -19.07 4.58 2.34
C SER A 94 -19.50 4.58 0.88
N ARG A 95 -18.55 4.86 -0.04
CA ARG A 95 -18.81 4.93 -1.49
C ARG A 95 -18.33 3.66 -2.16
N TYR A 96 -19.16 3.14 -3.06
CA TYR A 96 -18.97 1.80 -3.61
C TYR A 96 -19.31 1.73 -5.09
N THR A 97 -18.71 0.75 -5.77
CA THR A 97 -19.09 0.27 -7.10
C THR A 97 -19.46 -1.19 -6.98
N TRP A 98 -20.60 -1.60 -7.53
CA TRP A 98 -21.02 -3.01 -7.55
C TRP A 98 -20.05 -3.84 -8.41
N ILE A 99 -19.74 -5.07 -7.97
CA ILE A 99 -18.78 -5.96 -8.64
C ILE A 99 -19.41 -7.30 -9.03
N TYR A 100 -20.05 -7.98 -8.09
CA TYR A 100 -20.57 -9.33 -8.27
C TYR A 100 -21.71 -9.59 -7.30
N SER A 101 -22.64 -10.47 -7.69
CA SER A 101 -23.66 -11.06 -6.84
C SER A 101 -23.90 -12.48 -7.31
N ASP A 102 -24.17 -13.39 -6.39
CA ASP A 102 -24.53 -14.78 -6.71
C ASP A 102 -26.03 -14.95 -6.99
N LEU A 103 -26.74 -13.87 -7.34
CA LEU A 103 -28.16 -13.90 -7.65
C LEU A 103 -28.41 -14.93 -8.77
N GLY A 104 -29.37 -15.82 -8.56
CA GLY A 104 -29.71 -16.86 -9.53
C GLY A 104 -28.79 -18.10 -9.50
N SER A 105 -27.71 -18.11 -8.70
CA SER A 105 -26.77 -19.25 -8.63
C SER A 105 -27.36 -20.51 -8.00
N GLY A 106 -28.43 -20.38 -7.21
CA GLY A 106 -28.98 -21.48 -6.43
C GLY A 106 -28.23 -21.80 -5.14
N ALA A 107 -27.16 -21.06 -4.81
CA ALA A 107 -26.49 -21.18 -3.52
C ALA A 107 -27.45 -20.99 -2.33
N ASP A 108 -27.18 -21.69 -1.23
CA ASP A 108 -27.98 -21.63 0.00
C ASP A 108 -27.86 -20.28 0.74
N MET A 109 -26.81 -19.51 0.42
CA MET A 109 -26.51 -18.21 1.01
C MET A 109 -26.43 -17.17 -0.11
N ASP A 110 -26.83 -15.94 0.18
CA ASP A 110 -26.70 -14.82 -0.75
C ASP A 110 -25.39 -14.06 -0.53
N VAL A 111 -24.83 -13.45 -1.57
CA VAL A 111 -23.74 -12.49 -1.48
C VAL A 111 -23.86 -11.35 -2.48
N THR A 112 -23.41 -10.17 -2.06
CA THR A 112 -23.04 -9.12 -3.01
C THR A 112 -21.70 -8.51 -2.62
N ILE A 113 -20.85 -8.33 -3.64
CA ILE A 113 -19.51 -7.78 -3.52
C ILE A 113 -19.48 -6.39 -4.16
N TYR A 114 -18.89 -5.45 -3.43
CA TYR A 114 -18.73 -4.07 -3.82
C TYR A 114 -17.28 -3.63 -3.67
N ARG A 115 -16.77 -2.89 -4.64
CA ARG A 115 -15.46 -2.25 -4.56
C ARG A 115 -15.58 -0.89 -3.87
N PRO A 116 -14.83 -0.64 -2.78
CA PRO A 116 -14.77 0.69 -2.17
C PRO A 116 -14.18 1.72 -3.16
N VAL A 117 -14.78 2.90 -3.23
CA VAL A 117 -14.25 4.02 -4.00
C VAL A 117 -13.28 4.79 -3.13
N ALA A 118 -11.98 4.62 -3.40
CA ALA A 118 -10.91 5.38 -2.75
C ALA A 118 -10.66 6.70 -3.51
N PRO A 119 -10.69 7.87 -2.83
CA PRO A 119 -10.32 9.14 -3.43
C PRO A 119 -8.85 9.18 -3.91
N ALA A 120 -8.48 10.22 -4.64
CA ALA A 120 -7.08 10.41 -5.05
C ALA A 120 -6.15 10.45 -3.82
N GLY A 121 -5.06 9.66 -3.88
CA GLY A 121 -4.11 9.50 -2.78
C GLY A 121 -4.50 8.42 -1.76
N TYR A 122 -5.67 7.80 -1.91
CA TYR A 122 -6.11 6.66 -1.09
C TYR A 122 -6.14 5.36 -1.88
N TYR A 123 -6.01 4.27 -1.14
CA TYR A 123 -5.92 2.91 -1.66
C TYR A 123 -6.89 2.01 -0.90
N ILE A 124 -7.52 1.09 -1.63
CA ILE A 124 -8.30 0.02 -1.01
C ILE A 124 -7.35 -1.09 -0.52
N VAL A 125 -7.80 -1.85 0.47
CA VAL A 125 -7.08 -3.02 1.00
C VAL A 125 -7.83 -4.33 0.79
N GLY A 126 -9.00 -4.27 0.16
CA GLY A 126 -9.92 -5.38 -0.10
C GLY A 126 -11.24 -4.84 -0.65
N ASP A 127 -12.03 -5.72 -1.26
CA ASP A 127 -13.43 -5.40 -1.58
C ASP A 127 -14.33 -5.63 -0.36
N TYR A 128 -15.50 -5.04 -0.41
CA TYR A 128 -16.57 -5.21 0.56
C TYR A 128 -17.49 -6.36 0.17
N ALA A 129 -17.82 -7.24 1.10
CA ALA A 129 -18.80 -8.32 0.87
C ALA A 129 -19.86 -8.33 1.97
N GLN A 130 -21.09 -8.65 1.60
CA GLN A 130 -22.20 -8.85 2.55
C GLN A 130 -23.10 -9.99 2.10
N GLY A 131 -23.68 -10.69 3.06
CA GLY A 131 -24.49 -11.88 2.85
C GLY A 131 -25.95 -11.60 2.45
N ASN A 132 -26.18 -10.68 1.49
CA ASN A 132 -27.49 -10.34 0.93
C ASN A 132 -27.34 -9.40 -0.28
N PHE A 133 -28.44 -9.15 -1.00
CA PHE A 133 -28.49 -8.35 -2.24
C PHE A 133 -28.72 -6.83 -2.06
N THR A 134 -28.68 -6.32 -0.84
CA THR A 134 -28.99 -4.89 -0.58
C THR A 134 -27.77 -3.99 -0.80
N ALA A 135 -27.97 -2.67 -0.81
CA ALA A 135 -26.87 -1.72 -0.87
C ALA A 135 -25.92 -1.84 0.35
N PRO A 136 -24.63 -1.44 0.22
CA PRO A 136 -23.67 -1.53 1.33
C PRO A 136 -24.13 -0.78 2.58
N VAL A 137 -24.13 -1.47 3.71
CA VAL A 137 -24.57 -0.91 5.00
C VAL A 137 -23.42 -0.48 5.90
N ASN A 138 -22.21 -0.95 5.65
CA ASN A 138 -21.01 -0.65 6.43
C ASN A 138 -19.98 0.12 5.60
N ASN A 139 -19.04 0.78 6.28
CA ASN A 139 -17.90 1.41 5.63
C ASN A 139 -16.76 0.41 5.36
N SER A 140 -15.86 0.76 4.45
CA SER A 140 -14.66 -0.02 4.15
C SER A 140 -13.40 0.74 4.47
N LEU A 141 -12.43 0.05 5.06
CA LEU A 141 -11.10 0.57 5.33
C LEU A 141 -10.39 0.96 4.03
N ILE A 142 -9.88 2.18 4.00
CA ILE A 142 -8.97 2.67 2.97
C ILE A 142 -7.75 3.29 3.65
N VAL A 143 -6.63 3.28 2.94
CA VAL A 143 -5.36 3.78 3.48
C VAL A 143 -4.76 4.85 2.60
N SER A 144 -3.96 5.73 3.18
CA SER A 144 -3.10 6.67 2.46
C SER A 144 -1.72 6.73 3.12
N VAL A 145 -0.75 7.30 2.43
CA VAL A 145 0.62 7.44 2.95
C VAL A 145 1.01 8.90 2.92
N VAL A 146 1.57 9.37 4.02
CA VAL A 146 2.26 10.67 4.11
C VAL A 146 3.75 10.45 4.24
N ASN A 147 4.52 11.41 3.73
CA ASN A 147 5.99 11.41 3.80
C ASN A 147 6.64 10.13 3.26
N GLN A 148 6.08 9.59 2.18
CA GLN A 148 6.53 8.33 1.60
C GLN A 148 8.02 8.40 1.22
N ASP A 149 8.79 7.42 1.69
CA ASP A 149 10.16 7.20 1.23
C ASP A 149 10.13 6.40 -0.08
N PRO A 150 10.59 6.96 -1.23
CA PRO A 150 10.62 6.25 -2.49
C PRO A 150 11.54 5.01 -2.48
N ALA A 151 12.56 4.99 -1.61
CA ALA A 151 13.46 3.86 -1.49
C ALA A 151 12.87 2.73 -0.63
N TYR A 152 11.94 3.06 0.26
CA TYR A 152 11.33 2.11 1.21
C TYR A 152 9.84 2.39 1.40
N PRO A 153 9.02 2.19 0.34
CA PRO A 153 7.63 2.63 0.36
C PRO A 153 6.80 1.86 1.39
N VAL A 154 5.86 2.55 2.01
CA VAL A 154 4.96 1.99 3.04
C VAL A 154 3.91 1.05 2.44
N ILE A 155 3.52 1.32 1.20
CA ILE A 155 2.60 0.49 0.42
C ILE A 155 3.23 0.09 -0.91
N ALA A 156 2.80 -1.03 -1.46
CA ALA A 156 3.18 -1.51 -2.77
C ALA A 156 1.95 -2.03 -3.53
N ALA A 157 2.02 -2.02 -4.86
CA ALA A 157 1.03 -2.71 -5.69
C ALA A 157 1.21 -4.24 -5.56
N PRO A 158 0.14 -5.03 -5.76
CA PRO A 158 0.26 -6.49 -5.90
C PRO A 158 1.26 -6.86 -6.99
N ALA A 159 2.07 -7.90 -6.76
CA ALA A 159 2.97 -8.45 -7.77
C ALA A 159 2.21 -9.24 -8.84
N SER A 160 1.13 -9.92 -8.41
CA SER A 160 0.18 -10.63 -9.26
C SER A 160 -1.12 -10.87 -8.49
N TRP A 161 -2.07 -11.55 -9.13
CA TRP A 161 -3.32 -12.00 -8.51
C TRP A 161 -3.44 -13.51 -8.64
N GLN A 162 -3.87 -14.16 -7.56
CA GLN A 162 -4.15 -15.58 -7.51
C GLN A 162 -5.67 -15.77 -7.47
N GLN A 163 -6.23 -16.53 -8.41
CA GLN A 163 -7.63 -16.92 -8.35
C GLN A 163 -7.83 -17.84 -7.14
N VAL A 164 -8.85 -17.54 -6.33
CA VAL A 164 -9.30 -18.38 -5.23
C VAL A 164 -10.49 -19.22 -5.68
N TRP A 165 -11.35 -18.64 -6.51
CA TRP A 165 -12.58 -19.27 -7.01
C TRP A 165 -13.08 -18.56 -8.26
N ASN A 166 -13.80 -19.27 -9.11
CA ASN A 166 -14.73 -18.69 -10.08
C ASN A 166 -16.06 -19.46 -10.12
N ASP A 167 -17.10 -18.80 -10.62
CA ASP A 167 -18.46 -19.35 -10.63
C ASP A 167 -18.81 -20.18 -11.88
N ALA A 168 -17.79 -20.67 -12.59
CA ALA A 168 -17.99 -21.42 -13.81
C ALA A 168 -18.93 -22.61 -13.56
N ASP A 169 -19.93 -22.73 -14.44
CA ASP A 169 -20.98 -23.75 -14.42
C ASP A 169 -22.01 -23.63 -13.26
N SER A 170 -21.98 -22.56 -12.45
CA SER A 170 -22.97 -22.33 -11.36
C SER A 170 -24.37 -21.95 -11.84
N GLY A 171 -24.51 -21.51 -13.09
CA GLY A 171 -25.79 -21.06 -13.65
C GLY A 171 -26.33 -19.74 -13.09
N GLY A 172 -25.52 -19.00 -12.33
CA GLY A 172 -25.88 -17.68 -11.79
C GLY A 172 -26.14 -16.61 -12.86
N ASP A 173 -26.83 -15.54 -12.48
CA ASP A 173 -27.17 -14.43 -13.39
C ASP A 173 -25.94 -13.60 -13.81
N TYR A 174 -24.83 -13.73 -13.09
CA TYR A 174 -23.60 -12.96 -13.29
C TYR A 174 -22.39 -13.86 -13.15
N ASP A 175 -21.48 -13.85 -14.14
CA ASP A 175 -20.20 -14.54 -14.02
C ASP A 175 -19.24 -13.76 -13.11
N GLY A 176 -18.49 -14.45 -12.26
CA GLY A 176 -17.55 -13.81 -11.34
C GLY A 176 -16.41 -14.67 -10.84
N ALA A 177 -15.36 -14.00 -10.36
CA ALA A 177 -14.22 -14.66 -9.73
C ALA A 177 -13.73 -13.89 -8.50
N ILE A 178 -13.15 -14.63 -7.56
CA ILE A 178 -12.55 -14.10 -6.34
C ILE A 178 -11.04 -14.26 -6.40
N TRP A 179 -10.32 -13.21 -6.02
CA TRP A 179 -8.89 -13.12 -6.17
C TRP A 179 -8.22 -12.69 -4.87
N ARG A 180 -7.06 -13.30 -4.61
CA ARG A 180 -6.13 -12.86 -3.58
C ARG A 180 -4.96 -12.12 -4.22
N ALA A 181 -4.63 -10.95 -3.69
CA ALA A 181 -3.43 -10.23 -4.10
C ALA A 181 -2.17 -11.00 -3.65
N VAL A 182 -1.26 -11.24 -4.58
CA VAL A 182 0.08 -11.75 -4.25
C VAL A 182 0.95 -10.56 -3.92
N ALA A 183 1.20 -10.33 -2.64
CA ALA A 183 2.01 -9.21 -2.19
C ALA A 183 3.50 -9.40 -2.57
N PRO A 184 4.22 -8.32 -2.92
CA PRO A 184 5.66 -8.39 -3.10
C PRO A 184 6.39 -8.69 -1.78
N THR A 185 7.63 -9.17 -1.86
CA THR A 185 8.44 -9.52 -0.69
C THR A 185 8.55 -8.34 0.29
N GLY A 186 8.25 -8.61 1.58
CA GLY A 186 8.25 -7.58 2.63
C GLY A 186 6.91 -6.85 2.83
N TYR A 187 5.88 -7.25 2.09
CA TYR A 187 4.52 -6.71 2.19
C TYR A 187 3.50 -7.84 2.35
N ALA A 188 2.31 -7.51 2.82
CA ALA A 188 1.15 -8.40 2.78
C ALA A 188 -0.10 -7.69 2.25
N SER A 189 -0.98 -8.47 1.62
CA SER A 189 -2.35 -8.09 1.28
C SER A 189 -3.26 -8.31 2.49
N LEU A 190 -4.28 -7.46 2.67
CA LEU A 190 -5.27 -7.66 3.75
C LEU A 190 -6.47 -8.49 3.27
N GLY A 191 -7.28 -7.94 2.35
CA GLY A 191 -8.51 -8.56 1.87
C GLY A 191 -8.46 -9.05 0.42
N CYS A 192 -9.37 -9.95 0.08
CA CYS A 192 -9.61 -10.42 -1.29
C CYS A 192 -10.43 -9.40 -2.09
N VAL A 193 -10.50 -9.60 -3.41
CA VAL A 193 -11.29 -8.78 -4.34
C VAL A 193 -12.07 -9.65 -5.30
N GLY A 194 -13.19 -9.14 -5.82
CA GLY A 194 -13.97 -9.79 -6.86
C GLY A 194 -13.73 -9.20 -8.26
N THR A 195 -14.15 -9.92 -9.28
CA THR A 195 -14.30 -9.42 -10.65
C THR A 195 -15.65 -9.83 -11.22
N LEU A 196 -16.19 -9.00 -12.10
CA LEU A 196 -17.20 -9.42 -13.05
C LEU A 196 -16.48 -10.15 -14.18
N GLY A 197 -16.79 -11.43 -14.38
CA GLY A 197 -16.05 -12.36 -15.24
C GLY A 197 -14.77 -12.91 -14.61
N TYR A 198 -14.04 -13.71 -15.40
CA TYR A 198 -12.92 -14.55 -14.95
C TYR A 198 -11.52 -13.98 -15.19
N ASP A 199 -11.43 -12.76 -15.72
CA ASP A 199 -10.14 -12.12 -15.92
C ASP A 199 -9.57 -11.60 -14.59
N PRO A 200 -8.24 -11.66 -14.38
CA PRO A 200 -7.61 -11.08 -13.20
C PRO A 200 -7.94 -9.59 -13.02
N PRO A 201 -8.08 -9.11 -11.77
CA PRO A 201 -8.50 -7.75 -11.49
C PRO A 201 -7.45 -6.71 -11.91
N VAL A 202 -7.92 -5.65 -12.59
CA VAL A 202 -7.10 -4.49 -12.96
C VAL A 202 -7.36 -3.33 -11.98
N ILE A 203 -6.79 -3.43 -10.78
CA ILE A 203 -7.00 -2.45 -9.69
C ILE A 203 -5.71 -1.69 -9.41
N LYS A 204 -5.63 -0.43 -9.88
CA LYS A 204 -4.43 0.41 -9.74
C LYS A 204 -4.19 0.92 -8.31
N ASN A 205 -5.26 1.00 -7.52
CA ASN A 205 -5.25 1.57 -6.17
C ASN A 205 -5.48 0.52 -5.07
N TYR A 206 -5.06 -0.73 -5.29
CA TYR A 206 -4.98 -1.73 -4.22
C TYR A 206 -3.61 -1.62 -3.53
N ALA A 207 -3.59 -1.58 -2.20
CA ALA A 207 -2.37 -1.49 -1.42
C ALA A 207 -2.05 -2.80 -0.69
N CYS A 208 -0.90 -3.39 -1.02
CA CYS A 208 -0.19 -4.29 -0.12
C CYS A 208 0.59 -3.44 0.90
N ILE A 209 0.51 -3.77 2.18
CA ILE A 209 1.08 -2.99 3.29
C ILE A 209 2.38 -3.63 3.75
N ARG A 210 3.38 -2.81 4.06
CA ARG A 210 4.68 -3.29 4.53
C ARG A 210 4.53 -4.10 5.84
N GLN A 211 5.29 -5.18 5.97
CA GLN A 211 5.11 -6.20 7.01
C GLN A 211 5.26 -5.66 8.45
N ASP A 212 6.06 -4.62 8.66
CA ASP A 212 6.29 -3.97 9.96
C ASP A 212 5.09 -3.12 10.43
N LEU A 213 4.15 -2.83 9.52
CA LEU A 213 2.95 -2.02 9.79
C LEU A 213 1.68 -2.88 9.88
N ILE A 214 1.83 -4.21 9.88
CA ILE A 214 0.73 -5.15 10.04
C ILE A 214 0.98 -6.08 11.23
N ALA A 215 -0.11 -6.63 11.75
CA ALA A 215 -0.11 -7.68 12.76
C ALA A 215 -0.90 -8.89 12.24
N ASN A 216 -0.68 -10.05 12.87
CA ASN A 216 -1.55 -11.20 12.64
C ASN A 216 -2.99 -10.81 12.99
N GLY A 217 -3.90 -11.11 12.06
CA GLY A 217 -5.32 -10.91 12.20
C GLY A 217 -6.04 -12.23 12.47
N SER A 218 -7.36 -12.18 12.38
CA SER A 218 -8.24 -13.34 12.43
C SER A 218 -9.45 -13.09 11.53
N VAL A 219 -10.16 -14.15 11.19
CA VAL A 219 -11.46 -14.02 10.53
C VAL A 219 -12.60 -14.06 11.55
N GLY A 220 -13.71 -13.42 11.20
CA GLY A 220 -14.96 -13.45 11.94
C GLY A 220 -15.96 -14.40 11.28
N ASN A 221 -17.22 -13.98 11.24
CA ASN A 221 -18.32 -14.79 10.71
C ASN A 221 -18.13 -15.10 9.22
N LEU A 222 -18.66 -16.27 8.81
CA LEU A 222 -18.91 -16.61 7.42
C LEU A 222 -19.88 -15.57 6.83
N ILE A 223 -19.51 -15.00 5.69
CA ILE A 223 -20.34 -14.09 4.90
C ILE A 223 -21.17 -14.90 3.92
N TRP A 224 -20.51 -15.82 3.22
CA TRP A 224 -21.09 -16.57 2.11
C TRP A 224 -20.28 -17.84 1.82
N SER A 225 -20.95 -18.86 1.31
CA SER A 225 -20.37 -20.02 0.65
C SER A 225 -21.23 -20.38 -0.55
N ASP A 226 -20.62 -20.92 -1.59
CA ASP A 226 -21.33 -21.34 -2.81
C ASP A 226 -22.02 -22.71 -2.69
N SER A 227 -22.08 -23.30 -1.50
CA SER A 227 -22.85 -24.52 -1.22
C SER A 227 -24.27 -24.39 -1.78
N GLY A 228 -24.70 -25.37 -2.58
CA GLY A 228 -26.02 -25.39 -3.22
C GLY A 228 -26.03 -24.88 -4.66
N SER A 229 -24.96 -24.25 -5.14
CA SER A 229 -24.91 -23.67 -6.50
C SER A 229 -24.56 -24.64 -7.64
N ASP A 230 -24.32 -25.92 -7.33
CA ASP A 230 -23.80 -26.94 -8.27
C ASP A 230 -22.48 -26.54 -9.00
N ALA A 231 -21.80 -25.48 -8.56
CA ALA A 231 -20.53 -25.03 -9.10
C ALA A 231 -19.43 -26.09 -8.94
N THR A 232 -18.42 -26.04 -9.83
CA THR A 232 -17.34 -27.03 -9.85
C THR A 232 -16.25 -26.78 -8.81
N GLU A 233 -16.04 -25.53 -8.44
CA GLU A 233 -15.13 -25.10 -7.37
C GLU A 233 -15.94 -24.75 -6.14
N ASP A 234 -15.39 -24.98 -4.94
CA ASP A 234 -16.01 -24.58 -3.67
C ASP A 234 -15.39 -23.27 -3.16
N ILE A 235 -16.18 -22.43 -2.48
CA ILE A 235 -15.65 -21.25 -1.78
C ILE A 235 -16.35 -20.94 -0.46
N SER A 236 -15.60 -20.34 0.46
CA SER A 236 -16.13 -19.67 1.64
C SER A 236 -15.47 -18.30 1.84
N LEU A 237 -16.31 -17.28 2.04
CA LEU A 237 -15.90 -15.91 2.36
C LEU A 237 -16.12 -15.62 3.83
N TYR A 238 -15.11 -15.10 4.50
CA TYR A 238 -15.16 -14.76 5.91
C TYR A 238 -14.83 -13.29 6.13
N LEU A 239 -15.51 -12.64 7.08
CA LEU A 239 -15.15 -11.28 7.50
C LEU A 239 -13.71 -11.25 8.03
N LEU A 240 -12.96 -10.21 7.69
CA LEU A 240 -11.68 -9.95 8.36
C LEU A 240 -11.90 -9.10 9.61
N ASN A 241 -11.53 -9.64 10.77
CA ASN A 241 -11.61 -8.89 12.02
C ASN A 241 -10.63 -7.71 11.97
N ASN A 242 -11.10 -6.55 12.42
CA ASN A 242 -10.35 -5.28 12.45
C ASN A 242 -9.87 -4.77 11.08
N VAL A 243 -10.41 -5.30 9.98
CA VAL A 243 -10.23 -4.76 8.63
C VAL A 243 -11.61 -4.50 8.04
N GLN A 244 -12.26 -3.42 8.51
CA GLN A 244 -13.68 -3.19 8.27
C GLN A 244 -14.03 -3.25 6.78
N GLY A 245 -15.05 -4.04 6.47
CA GLY A 245 -15.57 -4.28 5.14
C GLY A 245 -14.82 -5.35 4.35
N ALA A 246 -13.54 -5.59 4.62
CA ALA A 246 -12.76 -6.56 3.87
C ALA A 246 -13.09 -8.00 4.26
N PHE A 247 -12.86 -8.92 3.32
CA PHE A 247 -13.07 -10.35 3.53
C PHE A 247 -11.84 -11.17 3.11
N ALA A 248 -11.75 -12.36 3.69
CA ALA A 248 -10.85 -13.41 3.26
C ALA A 248 -11.64 -14.52 2.56
N ALA A 249 -11.00 -15.18 1.61
CA ALA A 249 -11.58 -16.28 0.85
C ALA A 249 -10.70 -17.54 0.95
N GLN A 250 -11.33 -18.71 0.89
CA GLN A 250 -10.66 -19.99 0.68
C GLN A 250 -11.48 -20.88 -0.26
N ALA A 251 -10.79 -21.79 -0.95
CA ALA A 251 -11.37 -22.68 -1.95
C ALA A 251 -11.88 -24.02 -1.35
N ASN A 252 -12.67 -23.95 -0.27
CA ASN A 252 -13.35 -25.09 0.39
C ASN A 252 -14.27 -24.59 1.53
N TYR A 253 -15.04 -25.53 2.10
CA TYR A 253 -15.98 -25.30 3.21
C TYR A 253 -15.40 -25.52 4.62
N ASP A 254 -14.11 -25.80 4.78
CA ASP A 254 -13.52 -26.04 6.10
C ASP A 254 -13.48 -24.75 6.95
N PRO A 255 -13.25 -24.81 8.26
CA PRO A 255 -12.93 -23.60 9.02
C PRO A 255 -11.70 -22.89 8.44
N TYR A 256 -11.74 -21.55 8.35
CA TYR A 256 -10.67 -20.77 7.72
C TYR A 256 -9.28 -21.02 8.35
N ARG A 257 -8.31 -21.40 7.52
CA ARG A 257 -6.89 -21.63 7.92
C ARG A 257 -5.89 -20.78 7.15
N GLY A 258 -6.38 -19.85 6.31
CA GLY A 258 -5.53 -18.97 5.52
C GLY A 258 -4.88 -17.85 6.34
N PRO A 259 -3.94 -17.10 5.73
CA PRO A 259 -3.37 -15.93 6.36
C PRO A 259 -4.41 -14.81 6.47
N ALA A 260 -4.58 -14.26 7.68
CA ALA A 260 -5.35 -13.05 7.94
C ALA A 260 -4.42 -12.01 8.58
N PHE A 261 -4.46 -10.79 8.08
CA PHE A 261 -3.66 -9.68 8.58
C PHE A 261 -4.54 -8.47 8.90
N GLN A 262 -4.06 -7.62 9.80
CA GLN A 262 -4.67 -6.36 10.17
C GLN A 262 -3.58 -5.28 10.28
N LEU A 263 -3.97 -4.01 10.28
CA LEU A 263 -3.01 -2.93 10.52
C LEU A 263 -2.50 -2.96 11.96
N ALA A 264 -1.19 -2.78 12.16
CA ALA A 264 -0.59 -2.72 13.48
C ALA A 264 -0.96 -1.40 14.18
N GLY A 265 -1.10 -1.43 15.51
CA GLY A 265 -1.33 -0.23 16.32
C GLY A 265 -2.79 0.07 16.66
N GLY A 266 -3.72 -0.83 16.36
CA GLY A 266 -5.11 -0.73 16.81
C GLY A 266 -5.76 0.57 16.34
N PHE A 267 -5.93 0.73 15.02
CA PHE A 267 -6.79 1.80 14.51
C PHE A 267 -8.18 1.60 15.12
N PRO A 268 -8.71 2.57 15.88
CA PRO A 268 -9.95 2.38 16.60
C PRO A 268 -11.06 2.09 15.60
N GLY A 269 -11.52 0.84 15.58
CA GLY A 269 -12.84 0.52 15.09
C GLY A 269 -13.81 1.25 16.03
N HIS A 270 -14.66 2.10 15.47
CA HIS A 270 -15.77 2.65 16.23
C HIS A 270 -16.63 1.49 16.71
N SER A 271 -16.55 1.21 18.00
CA SER A 271 -17.54 0.40 18.69
C SER A 271 -18.88 1.13 18.66
N SER A 272 -19.87 0.43 18.11
CA SER A 272 -21.33 0.64 18.23
C SER A 272 -21.94 1.90 17.63
#